data_AF-A0A0X8CL91-F1
#
_entry.id   AF-A0A0X8CL91-F1
#
_cell.length_a   1.000
_cell.length_b   1.000
_cell.length_c   1.000
_cell.angle_alpha   90.00
_cell.angle_beta   90.00
_cell.angle_gamma   90.00
#
_symmetry.space_group_name_H-M   'P 1'
#
loop_
_entity.id
_entity.type
_entity.pdbx_description
1 polymer ?
#
loop_
_entity_poly.entity_id
_entity_poly.type
_entity_poly.pdbx_seq_one_letter_code
_entity_poly.pdbx_strand_id
1 'polypeptide(L)' 'MPSSVIRFFRYAPDTRELKVTFVSGRLYVYEDVPAEVAAAFRDAFSKGSFFNREIRDRYAYRDITREYAG' A
#
# COMPACT_ATOMS: atom_id res chain seq x y z
N MET A 1 -3.56 -18.80 -8.97
CA MET A 1 -4.39 -17.82 -8.21
C MET A 1 -3.48 -16.76 -7.65
N PRO A 2 -3.62 -15.45 -7.95
CA PRO A 2 -2.88 -14.46 -7.19
C PRO A 2 -3.64 -14.23 -5.87
N SER A 3 -3.28 -14.97 -4.83
CA SER A 3 -3.65 -14.56 -3.47
C SER A 3 -2.84 -13.31 -3.16
N SER A 4 -3.48 -12.16 -3.35
CA SER A 4 -2.86 -10.89 -3.00
C SER A 4 -2.87 -10.74 -1.48
N VAL A 5 -1.69 -10.60 -0.88
CA VAL A 5 -1.56 -10.21 0.55
C VAL A 5 -2.17 -8.83 0.83
N ILE A 6 -2.44 -8.05 -0.21
CA ILE A 6 -3.11 -6.75 -0.18
C ILE A 6 -4.62 -6.97 -0.29
N ARG A 7 -5.35 -6.58 0.75
CA ARG A 7 -6.82 -6.57 0.80
C ARG A 7 -7.38 -5.33 0.10
N PHE A 8 -6.80 -4.17 0.38
CA PHE A 8 -7.24 -2.89 -0.16
C PHE A 8 -6.11 -1.86 -0.10
N PHE A 9 -6.18 -0.83 -0.94
CA PHE A 9 -5.30 0.33 -0.84
C PHE A 9 -6.00 1.60 -1.28
N ARG A 10 -5.53 2.75 -0.79
CA ARG A 10 -5.94 4.10 -1.22
C ARG A 10 -4.72 4.96 -1.41
N TYR A 11 -4.77 5.83 -2.41
CA TYR A 11 -3.74 6.83 -2.64
C TYR A 11 -4.33 8.23 -2.46
N ALA A 12 -3.63 9.09 -1.73
CA ALA A 12 -3.96 10.49 -1.54
C ALA A 12 -2.91 11.34 -2.29
N PRO A 13 -3.25 11.93 -3.45
CA PRO A 13 -2.27 12.66 -4.28
C PRO A 13 -1.76 13.93 -3.60
N ASP A 14 -2.59 14.59 -2.79
CA ASP A 14 -2.24 15.84 -2.11
C ASP A 14 -1.13 15.65 -1.07
N THR A 15 -1.11 14.49 -0.39
CA THR A 15 -0.11 14.14 0.63
C THR A 15 0.90 13.11 0.15
N ARG A 16 0.76 12.59 -1.07
CA ARG A 16 1.55 11.48 -1.63
C ARG A 16 1.57 10.24 -0.73
N GLU A 17 0.47 10.02 -0.01
CA GLU A 17 0.34 8.88 0.91
C GLU A 17 -0.34 7.70 0.22
N LEU A 18 0.28 6.52 0.31
CA LEU A 18 -0.33 5.26 -0.08
C LEU A 18 -0.70 4.45 1.18
N LYS A 19 -2.00 4.36 1.45
CA LYS A 19 -2.55 3.53 2.53
C LYS A 19 -2.78 2.12 2.03
N VAL A 20 -2.25 1.12 2.73
CA VAL A 20 -2.30 -0.29 2.33
C VAL A 20 -2.84 -1.14 3.47
N THR A 21 -3.98 -1.78 3.23
CA THR A 21 -4.58 -2.76 4.13
C THR A 21 -4.21 -4.17 3.68
N PHE A 22 -3.58 -4.93 4.58
CA PHE A 22 -3.24 -6.32 4.35
C PHE A 22 -4.40 -7.25 4.71
N VAL A 23 -4.43 -8.45 4.13
CA VAL A 23 -5.42 -9.49 4.48
C VAL A 23 -5.36 -9.91 5.95
N SER A 24 -4.22 -9.70 6.62
CA SER A 24 -4.05 -9.89 8.07
C SER A 24 -4.74 -8.83 8.93
N GLY A 25 -5.30 -7.78 8.32
CA GLY A 25 -5.88 -6.64 9.03
C GLY A 25 -4.88 -5.53 9.36
N ARG A 26 -3.58 -5.73 9.11
CA ARG A 26 -2.60 -4.66 9.30
C ARG A 26 -2.80 -3.52 8.31
N LEU A 27 -2.65 -2.29 8.78
CA LEU A 27 -2.79 -1.08 7.99
C LEU A 27 -1.53 -0.25 8.08
N TYR A 28 -0.95 0.04 6.92
CA TYR A 28 0.24 0.87 6.80
C TYR A 28 -0.03 2.09 5.93
N VAL A 29 0.62 3.21 6.26
CA VAL A 29 0.71 4.39 5.39
C VAL A 29 2.13 4.47 4.90
N TYR A 30 2.32 4.46 3.58
CA TYR A 30 3.59 4.73 2.92
C TYR A 30 3.62 6.19 2.47
N GLU A 31 4.71 6.88 2.75
CA GLU A 31 4.89 8.31 2.51
C GLU A 31 5.71 8.56 1.23
N ASP A 32 5.54 9.75 0.65
CA ASP A 32 6.25 10.20 -0.55
C ASP A 32 6.18 9.24 -1.75
N VAL A 33 5.09 8.48 -1.86
CA VAL A 33 4.87 7.55 -2.98
C VAL A 33 4.45 8.37 -4.21
N PRO A 34 5.19 8.32 -5.34
CA PRO A 34 4.82 9.05 -6.54
C PRO A 34 3.49 8.56 -7.12
N ALA A 35 2.76 9.48 -7.78
CA ALA A 35 1.49 9.16 -8.40
C ALA A 35 1.62 8.09 -9.49
N GLU A 36 2.73 8.06 -10.23
CA GLU A 36 2.99 7.00 -11.21
C GLU A 36 3.13 5.61 -10.56
N VAL A 37 3.72 5.52 -9.37
CA VAL A 37 3.89 4.26 -8.64
C VAL A 37 2.53 3.79 -8.11
N ALA A 38 1.70 4.70 -7.61
CA ALA A 38 0.35 4.38 -7.18
C ALA A 38 -0.55 3.93 -8.37
N ALA A 39 -0.42 4.58 -9.53
CA ALA A 39 -1.11 4.18 -10.75
C ALA A 39 -0.65 2.80 -11.24
N ALA A 40 0.67 2.56 -11.31
CA ALA A 40 1.22 1.27 -11.68
C ALA A 40 0.80 0.17 -10.68
N PHE A 41 0.74 0.49 -9.38
CA PHE A 41 0.25 -0.43 -8.36
C PHE A 41 -1.22 -0.78 -8.57
N ARG A 42 -2.07 0.20 -8.93
CA ARG A 42 -3.48 -0.01 -9.30
C ARG A 42 -3.66 -0.88 -10.54
N ASP A 43 -2.74 -0.82 -11.49
CA ASP A 43 -2.88 -1.53 -12.76
C ASP A 43 -2.14 -2.89 -12.74
N ALA A 44 -1.29 -3.15 -11.73
CA ALA A 44 -0.54 -4.39 -11.59
C ALA A 44 -1.42 -5.65 -11.47
N PHE A 45 -1.09 -6.69 -12.25
CA PHE A 45 -1.76 -8.00 -12.23
C PHE A 45 -1.67 -8.72 -10.87
N SER A 46 -0.53 -8.59 -10.18
CA SER A 46 -0.33 -9.13 -8.83
C SER A 46 0.08 -8.00 -7.88
N LYS A 47 -0.86 -7.57 -7.04
CA LYS A 47 -0.61 -6.50 -6.05
C LYS A 47 0.50 -6.91 -5.09
N GLY A 48 0.46 -8.12 -4.54
CA GLY A 48 1.49 -8.60 -3.62
C GLY A 48 2.90 -8.57 -4.23
N SER A 49 3.05 -9.02 -5.47
CA SER A 49 4.36 -9.02 -6.15
C SER A 49 4.85 -7.60 -6.45
N PHE A 50 3.98 -6.73 -6.97
CA PHE A 50 4.33 -5.33 -7.22
C PHE A 50 4.73 -4.62 -5.92
N PHE A 51 3.92 -4.76 -4.87
CA PHE A 51 4.16 -4.15 -3.58
C PHE A 51 5.52 -4.55 -2.99
N ASN A 52 5.85 -5.84 -2.99
CA ASN A 52 7.13 -6.31 -2.45
C ASN A 52 8.32 -5.80 -3.26
N ARG A 53 8.18 -5.62 -4.58
CA ARG A 53 9.29 -5.20 -5.44
C ARG A 53 9.48 -3.68 -5.47
N GLU A 54 8.39 -2.93 -5.53
CA GLU A 54 8.41 -1.49 -5.80
C GLU A 54 8.08 -0.61 -4.59
N ILE A 55 7.54 -1.15 -3.50
CA ILE A 55 7.00 -0.33 -2.39
C ILE A 55 7.60 -0.68 -1.03
N ARG A 56 7.52 -1.96 -0.60
CA ARG A 56 7.74 -2.39 0.79
C ARG A 56 8.96 -1.77 1.48
N ASP A 57 10.11 -1.81 0.83
CA ASP A 57 11.40 -1.37 1.39
C ASP A 57 11.94 -0.12 0.67
N ARG A 58 11.09 0.58 -0.09
CA ARG A 58 11.48 1.75 -0.89
C ARG A 58 10.94 3.07 -0.36
N TYR A 59 9.96 3.03 0.53
CA TYR A 59 9.32 4.22 1.09
C TYR A 59 9.23 4.11 2.60
N ALA A 60 9.36 5.25 3.27
CA ALA A 60 9.08 5.35 4.70
C ALA A 60 7.61 5.00 4.96
N TYR A 61 7.35 4.35 6.10
CA TYR A 61 5.99 3.93 6.42
C TYR A 61 5.69 4.00 7.92
N ARG A 62 4.39 4.11 8.23
CA ARG A 62 3.85 4.04 9.58
C ARG A 62 2.84 2.90 9.69
N ASP A 63 2.95 2.12 10.78
CA ASP A 63 1.92 1.15 11.17
C ASP A 63 0.82 1.88 11.96
N ILE A 64 -0.36 1.98 11.36
CA ILE A 64 -1.53 2.66 11.94
C ILE A 64 -2.64 1.67 12.29
N THR A 65 -2.32 0.37 12.36
CA THR A 65 -3.32 -0.69 12.63
C THR A 65 -4.11 -0.40 13.90
N ARG A 66 -3.49 0.19 14.93
CA ARG A 66 -4.15 0.52 16.20
C ARG A 66 -4.98 1.81 16.16
N GLU A 67 -4.70 2.73 15.25
CA GLU A 67 -5.45 3.99 15.13
C GLU A 67 -6.89 3.78 14.59
N TYR A 68 -7.17 2.61 14.01
CA TYR A 68 -8.46 2.24 13.42
C TYR A 68 -9.17 1.09 14.14
N ALA A 69 -8.63 0.61 15.27
CA ALA A 69 -9.24 -0.47 16.06
C ALA A 69 -10.20 0.04 17.15
N GLY A 70 -10.71 1.27 17.00
CA GLY A 70 -11.71 1.89 17.88
C GLY A 70 -13.13 1.47 17.55
#